data_AF-A0A2V5ZTW2-F1
#
_entry.id   AF-A0A2V5ZTW2-F1
#
_cell.length_a   1.000
_cell.length_b   1.000
_cell.length_c   1.000
_cell.angle_alpha   90.00
_cell.angle_beta   90.00
_cell.angle_gamma   90.00
#
_symmetry.space_group_name_H-M   'P 1'
#
loop_
_entity.id
_entity.type
_entity.pdbx_description
1 polymer ?
#
loop_
_entity_poly.entity_id
_entity_poly.type
_entity_poly.pdbx_seq_one_letter_code
_entity_poly.pdbx_strand_id
1 'polypeptide(L)'
;MFVPERLPCQARISLFRRTRETVAAILFWMSRAFIKEDVDPPERSGRKRSASGLPPGATNYITARGAKRLQDELKKLRVANASSERSVELEQILASVHVVDAPKAPSNSVTFGATVTVKDKTGETEMFTIVGVDELNNERDAVSWISPVGKALLNADIGDWITLEDGRRAKIVKIEFKISSD
;
A
#
# COMPACT_ATOMS: atom_id res chain seq x y z
N MET A 1 -74.68 29.03 -16.63
CA MET A 1 -73.89 30.29 -16.63
C MET A 1 -72.43 29.93 -16.88
N PHE A 2 -71.61 30.85 -17.39
CA PHE A 2 -70.27 30.65 -17.96
C PHE A 2 -69.32 29.60 -17.33
N VAL A 3 -68.65 28.89 -18.24
CA VAL A 3 -67.28 28.30 -18.17
C VAL A 3 -66.51 29.07 -19.27
N PRO A 4 -65.24 29.56 -19.16
CA PRO A 4 -64.01 28.77 -18.89
C PRO A 4 -62.92 29.60 -18.11
N GLU A 5 -61.58 29.45 -18.13
CA GLU A 5 -60.56 28.51 -18.67
C GLU A 5 -59.18 28.72 -17.94
N ARG A 6 -58.17 27.85 -18.21
CA ARG A 6 -56.69 28.04 -18.03
C ARG A 6 -56.16 28.16 -16.58
N LEU A 7 -55.09 27.47 -16.12
CA LEU A 7 -53.77 27.09 -16.68
C LEU A 7 -52.84 28.30 -16.97
N PRO A 8 -51.50 28.15 -16.96
CA PRO A 8 -50.70 28.29 -15.73
C PRO A 8 -49.60 29.36 -15.83
N CYS A 9 -49.04 29.80 -14.69
CA CYS A 9 -47.94 30.75 -14.68
C CYS A 9 -46.60 30.11 -15.12
N GLN A 10 -46.12 30.55 -16.29
CA GLN A 10 -44.79 30.29 -16.84
C GLN A 10 -44.30 31.55 -17.57
N ALA A 11 -42.99 31.63 -17.84
CA ALA A 11 -42.31 32.70 -18.60
C ALA A 11 -42.23 34.11 -17.95
N ARG A 12 -41.25 34.99 -18.25
CA ARG A 12 -39.94 34.83 -18.94
C ARG A 12 -38.96 35.97 -18.59
N ILE A 13 -37.67 35.63 -18.48
CA ILE A 13 -36.46 36.32 -19.00
C ILE A 13 -36.53 37.86 -19.24
N SER A 14 -35.66 38.63 -18.54
CA SER A 14 -34.82 39.76 -19.05
C SER A 14 -34.44 40.75 -17.91
N LEU A 15 -33.50 41.71 -18.02
CA LEU A 15 -32.17 41.76 -18.67
C LEU A 15 -31.47 43.09 -18.24
N PHE A 16 -30.42 43.00 -17.41
CA PHE A 16 -29.21 43.85 -17.40
C PHE A 16 -29.29 45.40 -17.63
N ARG A 17 -29.08 46.19 -16.56
CA ARG A 17 -28.33 47.50 -16.45
C ARG A 17 -28.60 48.10 -15.04
N ARG A 18 -27.68 48.60 -14.20
CA ARG A 18 -26.31 49.18 -14.25
C ARG A 18 -26.27 50.71 -14.05
N THR A 19 -26.13 51.12 -12.78
CA THR A 19 -25.46 52.35 -12.29
C THR A 19 -24.98 52.04 -10.85
N ARG A 20 -23.69 52.18 -10.52
CA ARG A 20 -22.98 53.37 -9.98
C ARG A 20 -23.50 53.78 -8.58
N GLU A 21 -22.69 54.03 -7.55
CA GLU A 21 -21.22 53.96 -7.32
C GLU A 21 -21.00 53.64 -5.80
N THR A 22 -19.86 53.11 -5.34
CA THR A 22 -18.75 53.94 -4.79
C THR A 22 -17.52 53.08 -4.45
N VAL A 23 -16.35 53.69 -4.66
CA VAL A 23 -14.96 53.29 -4.34
C VAL A 23 -14.72 52.43 -3.09
N ALA A 24 -14.07 51.28 -3.29
CA ALA A 24 -13.02 50.74 -2.41
C ALA A 24 -12.09 49.83 -3.23
N ALA A 25 -10.78 50.08 -3.26
CA ALA A 25 -9.83 49.38 -4.12
C ALA A 25 -8.80 48.57 -3.33
N ILE A 26 -8.73 47.26 -3.60
CA ILE A 26 -7.57 46.42 -3.28
C ILE A 26 -7.22 45.64 -4.56
N LEU A 27 -5.94 45.64 -4.94
CA LEU A 27 -5.50 45.20 -6.26
C LEU A 27 -5.51 43.67 -6.38
N PHE A 28 -6.24 43.17 -7.37
CA PHE A 28 -6.00 41.83 -7.93
C PHE A 28 -6.09 41.88 -9.47
N TRP A 29 -5.12 42.56 -10.08
CA TRP A 29 -4.95 42.60 -11.54
C TRP A 29 -3.53 42.20 -11.94
N MET A 30 -3.49 41.26 -12.88
CA MET A 30 -2.37 40.71 -13.66
C MET A 30 -1.05 41.52 -13.67
N SER A 31 0.04 40.85 -13.28
CA SER A 31 1.40 41.12 -13.76
C SER A 31 2.05 39.80 -14.19
N ARG A 32 2.78 39.79 -15.31
CA ARG A 32 3.57 38.63 -15.75
C ARG A 32 4.83 38.51 -14.89
N ALA A 33 4.71 37.88 -13.72
CA ALA A 33 5.86 37.43 -12.95
C ALA A 33 6.36 36.09 -13.50
N PHE A 34 7.63 36.00 -13.86
CA PHE A 34 8.29 34.77 -14.31
C PHE A 34 8.62 33.91 -13.07
N ILE A 35 7.58 33.38 -12.42
CA ILE A 35 7.73 32.57 -11.21
C ILE A 35 8.20 31.17 -11.61
N LYS A 36 9.40 30.84 -11.12
CA LYS A 36 10.15 29.61 -11.39
C LYS A 36 9.32 28.38 -11.02
N GLU A 37 9.44 27.31 -11.82
CA GLU A 37 9.09 25.96 -11.37
C GLU A 37 10.09 25.50 -10.30
N ASP A 38 9.88 25.97 -9.07
CA ASP A 38 10.33 25.32 -7.84
C ASP A 38 9.10 25.13 -6.94
N VAL A 39 8.18 24.25 -7.35
CA VAL A 39 7.43 23.51 -6.33
C VAL A 39 8.40 22.47 -5.81
N ASP A 40 9.18 22.84 -4.79
CA ASP A 40 10.04 21.91 -4.06
C ASP A 40 9.22 20.67 -3.69
N PRO A 41 9.55 19.48 -4.21
CA PRO A 41 8.88 18.25 -3.79
C PRO A 41 9.08 18.13 -2.28
N PRO A 42 7.99 18.04 -1.48
CA PRO A 42 8.04 18.32 -0.05
C PRO A 42 9.16 17.51 0.61
N GLU A 43 10.15 18.22 1.18
CA GLU A 43 11.46 17.64 1.53
C GLU A 43 11.27 16.29 2.21
N ARG A 44 11.67 15.22 1.49
CA ARG A 44 11.41 13.85 1.89
C ARG A 44 12.39 13.47 3.00
N SER A 45 12.14 14.03 4.18
CA SER A 45 13.03 14.28 5.33
C SER A 45 14.31 13.45 5.32
N GLY A 46 15.48 14.09 5.49
CA GLY A 46 16.84 13.48 5.48
C GLY A 46 17.13 12.36 6.50
N ARG A 47 16.08 11.87 7.18
CA ARG A 47 15.99 10.55 7.79
C ARG A 47 16.47 9.47 6.81
N LYS A 48 17.67 8.94 7.05
CA LYS A 48 18.17 7.73 6.39
C LYS A 48 17.11 6.62 6.48
N ARG A 49 16.82 5.99 5.34
CA ARG A 49 16.02 4.76 5.30
C ARG A 49 16.83 3.62 5.91
N SER A 50 16.14 2.61 6.45
CA SER A 50 16.75 1.31 6.73
C SER A 50 17.30 0.69 5.44
N ALA A 51 18.18 -0.31 5.53
CA ALA A 51 18.64 -1.08 4.36
C ALA A 51 17.45 -1.57 3.51
N SER A 52 16.42 -2.09 4.18
CA SER A 52 15.11 -2.51 3.65
C SER A 52 14.22 -1.37 3.06
N GLY A 53 14.75 -0.16 2.86
CA GLY A 53 14.03 0.99 2.31
C GLY A 53 12.96 1.62 3.22
N LEU A 54 12.70 1.04 4.41
CA LEU A 54 11.69 1.48 5.38
C LEU A 54 11.97 2.88 5.98
N PRO A 55 10.94 3.63 6.41
CA PRO A 55 11.12 4.84 7.22
C PRO A 55 11.69 4.46 8.61
N PRO A 56 12.57 5.29 9.21
CA PRO A 56 13.19 4.94 10.47
C PRO A 56 12.17 4.91 11.62
N GLY A 57 12.36 3.95 12.53
CA GLY A 57 11.44 3.67 13.63
C GLY A 57 10.30 2.70 13.26
N ALA A 58 10.13 2.33 11.98
CA ALA A 58 9.30 1.20 11.62
C ALA A 58 10.04 -0.12 11.90
N THR A 59 9.46 -0.98 12.74
CA THR A 59 9.94 -2.36 12.92
C THR A 59 9.91 -3.10 11.59
N ASN A 60 11.04 -3.70 11.21
CA ASN A 60 11.06 -4.63 10.10
C ASN A 60 10.73 -6.04 10.61
N TYR A 61 9.92 -6.79 9.87
CA TYR A 61 9.53 -8.17 10.21
C TYR A 61 9.93 -9.11 9.07
N ILE A 62 10.45 -10.30 9.42
CA ILE A 62 10.83 -11.35 8.46
C ILE A 62 10.30 -12.70 8.94
N THR A 63 9.90 -13.57 8.01
CA THR A 63 9.52 -14.94 8.38
C THR A 63 10.77 -15.75 8.76
N ALA A 64 10.66 -16.71 9.68
CA ALA A 64 11.80 -17.55 10.09
C ALA A 64 12.50 -18.26 8.92
N ARG A 65 11.72 -18.74 7.93
CA ARG A 65 12.24 -19.29 6.67
C ARG A 65 13.02 -18.25 5.83
N GLY A 66 12.64 -16.97 5.88
CA GLY A 66 13.35 -15.86 5.25
C GLY A 66 14.68 -15.59 5.96
N ALA A 67 14.66 -15.49 7.29
CA ALA A 67 15.86 -15.32 8.11
C ALA A 67 16.89 -16.45 7.88
N LYS A 68 16.44 -17.72 7.85
CA LYS A 68 17.30 -18.88 7.55
C LYS A 68 17.95 -18.75 6.16
N ARG A 69 17.20 -18.37 5.12
CA ARG A 69 17.72 -18.11 3.76
C ARG A 69 18.79 -17.00 3.74
N LEU A 70 18.55 -15.86 4.38
CA LEU A 70 19.53 -14.76 4.44
C LEU A 70 20.80 -15.15 5.21
N GLN A 71 20.66 -15.94 6.28
CA GLN A 71 21.79 -16.49 7.04
C GLN A 71 22.60 -17.50 6.22
N ASP A 72 21.95 -18.37 5.44
CA ASP A 72 22.61 -19.31 4.54
C ASP A 72 23.33 -18.60 3.38
N GLU A 73 22.74 -17.54 2.81
CA GLU A 73 23.39 -16.68 1.81
C GLU A 73 24.65 -16.02 2.40
N LEU A 74 24.53 -15.39 3.57
CA LEU A 74 25.64 -14.76 4.26
C LEU A 74 26.75 -15.76 4.63
N LYS A 75 26.37 -16.95 5.13
CA LYS A 75 27.30 -18.05 5.45
C LYS A 75 28.05 -18.52 4.20
N LYS A 76 27.37 -18.64 3.06
CA LYS A 76 27.97 -19.00 1.77
C LYS A 76 28.98 -17.94 1.30
N LEU A 77 28.64 -16.66 1.39
CA LEU A 77 29.56 -15.55 1.06
C LEU A 77 30.78 -15.54 1.99
N ARG A 78 30.58 -15.70 3.31
CA ARG A 78 31.67 -15.78 4.30
C ARG A 78 32.61 -16.98 4.05
N VAL A 79 32.06 -18.17 3.75
CA VAL A 79 32.88 -19.36 3.41
C VAL A 79 33.65 -19.18 2.10
N ALA A 80 33.10 -18.44 1.13
CA ALA A 80 33.81 -18.05 -0.08
C ALA A 80 34.84 -16.91 0.12
N ASN A 81 34.98 -16.38 1.34
CA ASN A 81 35.72 -15.14 1.66
C ASN A 81 35.30 -13.93 0.80
N ALA A 82 34.06 -13.94 0.31
CA ALA A 82 33.50 -12.97 -0.62
C ALA A 82 32.93 -11.74 0.12
N SER A 83 33.81 -11.00 0.78
CA SER A 83 33.53 -9.72 1.45
C SER A 83 33.05 -8.69 0.42
N SER A 84 31.73 -8.60 0.25
CA SER A 84 31.04 -7.85 -0.78
C SER A 84 30.01 -6.91 -0.16
N GLU A 85 29.57 -5.91 -0.92
CA GLU A 85 28.48 -4.99 -0.50
C GLU A 85 27.24 -5.78 -0.06
N ARG A 86 26.92 -6.87 -0.77
CA ARG A 86 25.83 -7.80 -0.43
C ARG A 86 26.01 -8.49 0.93
N SER A 87 27.22 -8.90 1.31
CA SER A 87 27.44 -9.46 2.66
C SER A 87 27.23 -8.43 3.77
N VAL A 88 27.60 -7.17 3.55
CA VAL A 88 27.37 -6.08 4.51
C VAL A 88 25.88 -5.69 4.59
N GLU A 89 25.18 -5.66 3.45
CA GLU A 89 23.74 -5.47 3.38
C GLU A 89 22.98 -6.55 4.17
N LEU A 90 23.30 -7.83 3.93
CA LEU A 90 22.71 -8.96 4.65
C LEU A 90 22.91 -8.88 6.17
N GLU A 91 24.11 -8.48 6.62
CA GLU A 91 24.41 -8.28 8.04
C GLU A 91 23.58 -7.13 8.64
N GLN A 92 23.38 -6.03 7.91
CA GLN A 92 22.56 -4.89 8.37
C GLN A 92 21.06 -5.23 8.42
N ILE A 93 20.55 -6.01 7.45
CA ILE A 93 19.17 -6.50 7.47
C ILE A 93 18.98 -7.45 8.66
N LEU A 94 19.84 -8.46 8.81
CA LEU A 94 19.75 -9.43 9.91
C LEU A 94 19.92 -8.80 11.31
N ALA A 95 20.68 -7.72 11.43
CA ALA A 95 20.85 -6.99 12.69
C ALA A 95 19.70 -6.04 13.06
N SER A 96 18.79 -5.73 12.11
CA SER A 96 17.70 -4.75 12.31
C SER A 96 16.29 -5.34 12.20
N VAL A 97 16.17 -6.63 11.87
CA VAL A 97 14.90 -7.30 11.58
C VAL A 97 14.41 -8.17 12.74
N HIS A 98 13.10 -8.17 12.96
CA HIS A 98 12.44 -9.04 13.94
C HIS A 98 11.90 -10.30 13.26
N VAL A 99 12.37 -11.47 13.70
CA VAL A 99 11.93 -12.76 13.15
C VAL A 99 10.57 -13.13 13.75
N VAL A 100 9.62 -13.48 12.89
CA VAL A 100 8.28 -13.96 13.27
C VAL A 100 8.10 -15.38 12.76
N ASP A 101 7.77 -16.29 13.68
CA ASP A 101 7.40 -17.66 13.37
C ASP A 101 5.95 -17.76 12.88
N ALA A 102 5.72 -18.62 11.89
CA ALA A 102 4.36 -19.02 11.50
C ALA A 102 3.74 -19.93 12.58
N PRO A 103 2.41 -19.88 12.81
CA PRO A 103 1.76 -20.76 13.77
C PRO A 103 1.93 -22.24 13.37
N LYS A 104 2.30 -23.08 14.34
CA LYS A 104 2.49 -24.54 14.13
C LYS A 104 1.18 -25.31 13.92
N ALA A 105 0.04 -24.68 14.17
CA ALA A 105 -1.30 -25.20 13.92
C ALA A 105 -2.00 -24.33 12.86
N PRO A 106 -2.84 -24.91 11.98
CA PRO A 106 -3.59 -24.12 11.01
C PRO A 106 -4.59 -23.20 11.73
N SER A 107 -4.43 -21.89 11.56
CA SER A 107 -5.39 -20.88 12.00
C SER A 107 -6.42 -20.57 10.92
N ASN A 108 -7.67 -20.33 11.32
CA ASN A 108 -8.69 -19.78 10.43
C ASN A 108 -8.41 -18.30 10.08
N SER A 109 -7.61 -17.60 10.89
CA SER A 109 -7.17 -16.24 10.65
C SER A 109 -5.86 -16.19 9.89
N VAL A 110 -5.76 -15.24 8.97
CA VAL A 110 -4.54 -14.94 8.21
C VAL A 110 -3.53 -14.24 9.12
N THR A 111 -2.35 -14.83 9.26
CA THR A 111 -1.23 -14.27 10.04
C THR A 111 0.00 -14.06 9.16
N PHE A 112 1.03 -13.41 9.71
CA PHE A 112 2.28 -13.17 8.99
C PHE A 112 2.98 -14.49 8.62
N GLY A 113 3.48 -14.61 7.38
CA GLY A 113 3.98 -15.86 6.81
C GLY A 113 2.92 -16.79 6.21
N ALA A 114 1.63 -16.48 6.31
CA ALA A 114 0.57 -17.23 5.65
C ALA A 114 0.61 -17.06 4.12
N THR A 115 0.35 -18.15 3.40
CA THR A 115 -0.07 -18.14 1.99
C THR A 115 -1.59 -18.20 1.95
N VAL A 116 -2.23 -17.21 1.34
CA VAL A 116 -3.69 -17.08 1.23
C VAL A 116 -4.10 -17.27 -0.23
N THR A 117 -5.11 -18.09 -0.48
CA THR A 117 -5.79 -18.12 -1.78
C THR A 117 -7.09 -17.34 -1.68
N VAL A 118 -7.25 -16.35 -2.56
CA VAL A 118 -8.50 -15.59 -2.71
C VAL A 118 -9.17 -15.93 -4.05
N LYS A 119 -10.48 -15.72 -4.14
CA LYS A 119 -11.26 -15.97 -5.35
C LYS A 119 -12.21 -14.80 -5.63
N ASP A 120 -12.11 -14.19 -6.81
CA ASP A 120 -13.02 -13.12 -7.23
C ASP A 120 -14.34 -13.68 -7.77
N LYS A 121 -15.34 -12.81 -7.93
CA LYS A 121 -16.68 -13.11 -8.47
C LYS A 121 -16.64 -13.61 -9.91
N THR A 122 -15.60 -13.26 -10.67
CA THR A 122 -15.31 -13.80 -12.01
C THR A 122 -15.03 -15.31 -11.99
N GLY A 123 -14.62 -15.85 -10.83
CA GLY A 123 -14.15 -17.22 -10.67
C GLY A 123 -12.62 -17.36 -10.70
N GLU A 124 -11.89 -16.27 -10.99
CA GLU A 124 -10.43 -16.22 -10.96
C GLU A 124 -9.90 -16.41 -9.53
N THR A 125 -8.79 -17.13 -9.39
CA THR A 125 -8.14 -17.40 -8.10
C THR A 125 -6.73 -16.82 -8.08
N GLU A 126 -6.45 -15.98 -7.10
CA GLU A 126 -5.15 -15.35 -6.89
C GLU A 126 -4.56 -15.83 -5.56
N MET A 127 -3.23 -15.87 -5.48
CA MET A 127 -2.49 -16.33 -4.31
C MET A 127 -1.60 -15.20 -3.80
N PHE A 128 -1.55 -15.02 -2.48
CA PHE A 128 -0.76 -13.99 -1.83
C PHE A 128 -0.07 -14.55 -0.59
N THR A 129 1.24 -14.39 -0.46
CA THR A 129 2.01 -14.82 0.71
C THR A 129 2.50 -13.60 1.48
N ILE A 130 2.03 -13.40 2.72
CA ILE A 130 2.36 -12.20 3.51
C ILE A 130 3.77 -12.34 4.11
N VAL A 131 4.68 -11.45 3.75
CA VAL A 131 6.11 -11.52 4.12
C VAL A 131 6.71 -10.16 4.47
N GLY A 132 7.99 -10.16 4.90
CA GLY A 132 8.80 -8.97 5.08
C GLY A 132 9.09 -8.20 3.78
N VAL A 133 9.61 -6.98 3.89
CA VAL A 133 10.01 -6.19 2.69
C VAL A 133 11.18 -6.87 1.96
N ASP A 134 12.16 -7.35 2.73
CA ASP A 134 13.37 -8.02 2.25
C ASP A 134 13.11 -9.43 1.66
N GLU A 135 11.88 -9.94 1.83
CA GLU A 135 11.48 -11.25 1.34
C GLU A 135 10.76 -11.22 -0.01
N LEU A 136 10.34 -10.04 -0.49
CA LEU A 136 9.49 -9.87 -1.67
C LEU A 136 10.01 -10.58 -2.93
N ASN A 137 11.32 -10.56 -3.15
CA ASN A 137 11.92 -11.12 -4.37
C ASN A 137 12.04 -12.67 -4.34
N ASN A 138 11.66 -13.33 -3.25
CA ASN A 138 11.84 -14.78 -3.09
C ASN A 138 10.71 -15.64 -3.70
N GLU A 139 9.49 -15.10 -3.82
CA GLU A 139 8.31 -15.84 -4.31
C GLU A 139 7.46 -14.87 -5.16
N ARG A 140 6.94 -15.32 -6.31
CA ARG A 140 6.20 -14.45 -7.26
C ARG A 140 4.96 -13.81 -6.62
N ASP A 141 4.38 -14.55 -5.68
CA ASP A 141 3.13 -14.26 -4.99
C ASP A 141 3.37 -13.54 -3.64
N ALA A 142 4.59 -13.03 -3.41
CA ALA A 142 4.96 -12.39 -2.15
C ALA A 142 4.36 -10.97 -2.04
N VAL A 143 3.66 -10.71 -0.94
CA VAL A 143 3.05 -9.41 -0.63
C VAL A 143 3.63 -8.90 0.69
N SER A 144 4.13 -7.67 0.70
CA SER A 144 4.65 -7.09 1.93
C SER A 144 3.52 -6.70 2.88
N TRP A 145 3.68 -7.04 4.16
CA TRP A 145 2.71 -6.72 5.22
C TRP A 145 2.35 -5.22 5.34
N ILE A 146 3.20 -4.31 4.82
CA ILE A 146 2.93 -2.86 4.81
C ILE A 146 2.03 -2.39 3.66
N SER A 147 1.76 -3.22 2.63
CA SER A 147 0.96 -2.82 1.46
C SER A 147 -0.55 -2.74 1.81
N PRO A 148 -1.39 -2.09 0.97
CA PRO A 148 -2.83 -2.07 1.18
C PRO A 148 -3.43 -3.48 1.24
N VAL A 149 -3.03 -4.36 0.31
CA VAL A 149 -3.48 -5.75 0.25
C VAL A 149 -2.96 -6.56 1.45
N GLY A 150 -1.69 -6.39 1.84
CA GLY A 150 -1.12 -7.06 3.02
C GLY A 150 -1.85 -6.70 4.31
N LYS A 151 -2.20 -5.41 4.49
CA LYS A 151 -3.01 -4.93 5.62
C LYS A 151 -4.46 -5.39 5.58
N ALA A 152 -5.05 -5.51 4.40
CA ALA A 152 -6.42 -6.00 4.23
C ALA A 152 -6.54 -7.52 4.47
N LEU A 153 -5.47 -8.27 4.22
CA LEU A 153 -5.41 -9.71 4.49
C LEU A 153 -5.05 -10.01 5.96
N LEU A 154 -4.18 -9.23 6.62
CA LEU A 154 -3.78 -9.49 8.01
C LEU A 154 -4.97 -9.49 8.99
N ASN A 155 -5.13 -10.60 9.72
CA ASN A 155 -6.23 -10.88 10.65
C ASN A 155 -7.63 -11.03 10.00
N ALA A 156 -7.72 -11.16 8.67
CA ALA A 156 -8.95 -11.61 8.02
C ALA A 156 -9.13 -13.13 8.18
N ASP A 157 -10.37 -13.62 8.23
CA ASP A 157 -10.68 -15.05 8.42
C ASP A 157 -11.03 -15.77 7.11
N ILE A 158 -10.96 -17.12 7.13
CA ILE A 158 -11.43 -17.96 6.03
C ILE A 158 -12.90 -17.65 5.72
N GLY A 159 -13.14 -17.08 4.55
CA GLY A 159 -14.46 -16.72 4.05
C GLY A 159 -14.73 -15.22 3.97
N ASP A 160 -13.84 -14.36 4.47
CA ASP A 160 -13.97 -12.92 4.38
C ASP A 160 -13.76 -12.38 2.95
N TRP A 161 -14.30 -11.18 2.70
CA TRP A 161 -14.25 -10.49 1.41
C TRP A 161 -13.36 -9.24 1.47
N ILE A 162 -12.08 -9.41 1.11
CA ILE A 162 -11.10 -8.33 1.03
C ILE A 162 -11.22 -7.55 -0.29
N THR A 163 -10.71 -6.32 -0.30
CA THR A 163 -10.62 -5.47 -1.51
C THR A 163 -9.18 -5.45 -1.99
N LEU A 164 -8.95 -5.72 -3.27
CA LEU A 164 -7.64 -5.68 -3.92
C LEU A 164 -7.29 -4.25 -4.34
N GLU A 165 -6.02 -4.01 -4.71
CA GLU A 165 -5.52 -2.67 -5.06
C GLU A 165 -6.15 -2.09 -6.33
N ASP A 166 -6.67 -2.97 -7.21
CA ASP A 166 -7.46 -2.65 -8.40
C ASP A 166 -8.95 -2.37 -8.13
N GLY A 167 -9.40 -2.52 -6.87
CA GLY A 167 -10.80 -2.35 -6.46
C GLY A 167 -11.70 -3.58 -6.63
N ARG A 168 -11.20 -4.71 -7.16
CA ARG A 168 -11.93 -5.99 -7.15
C ARG A 168 -12.13 -6.48 -5.71
N ARG A 169 -13.16 -7.31 -5.48
CA ARG A 169 -13.46 -7.88 -4.15
C ARG A 169 -13.39 -9.39 -4.19
N ALA A 170 -12.27 -9.94 -3.74
CA ALA A 170 -12.05 -11.37 -3.68
C ALA A 170 -12.41 -11.95 -2.29
N LYS A 171 -12.92 -13.19 -2.28
CA LYS A 171 -13.21 -13.94 -1.06
C LYS A 171 -12.03 -14.84 -0.69
N ILE A 172 -11.61 -14.86 0.57
CA ILE A 172 -10.62 -15.83 1.07
C ILE A 172 -11.24 -17.23 1.02
N VAL A 173 -10.59 -18.15 0.28
CA VAL A 173 -11.05 -19.54 0.11
C VAL A 173 -10.12 -20.57 0.76
N LYS A 174 -8.85 -20.23 1.01
CA LYS A 174 -7.85 -21.12 1.60
C LYS A 174 -6.77 -20.31 2.33
N ILE A 175 -6.28 -20.84 3.44
CA ILE A 175 -5.06 -20.36 4.12
C ILE A 175 -4.14 -21.57 4.29
N GLU A 176 -2.87 -21.41 3.96
CA GLU A 176 -1.83 -22.43 4.08
C GLU A 176 -0.57 -21.84 4.70
N PHE A 177 0.04 -22.57 5.62
CA PHE A 177 1.31 -22.21 6.22
C PHE A 177 2.41 -23.07 5.60
N LYS A 178 3.37 -22.41 4.92
CA LYS A 178 4.58 -23.06 4.39
C LYS A 178 5.53 -23.37 5.55
N ILE A 179 5.20 -24.40 6.32
CA ILE A 179 6.05 -24.94 7.38
C ILE A 179 7.39 -25.34 6.73
N SER A 180 8.46 -24.66 7.14
CA SER A 180 9.82 -25.11 6.81
C SER A 180 10.16 -26.29 7.71
N SER A 181 10.05 -27.51 7.17
CA SER A 181 10.75 -28.66 7.73
C SER A 181 12.26 -28.35 7.81
N ASP A 182 12.88 -28.67 8.93
CA ASP A 182 14.34 -28.64 9.10
C ASP A 182 15.03 -29.82 8.40
#